data_AF-A0A820YNP2-F1
#
_entry.id   AF-A0A820YNP2-F1
#
_cell.length_a   1.000
_cell.length_b   1.000
_cell.length_c   1.000
_cell.angle_alpha   90.00
_cell.angle_beta   90.00
_cell.angle_gamma   90.00
#
_symmetry.space_group_name_H-M   'P 1'
#
loop_
_entity.id
_entity.type
_entity.pdbx_description
1 polymer ?
#
loop_
_entity_poly.entity_id
_entity_poly.type
_entity_poly.pdbx_seq_one_letter_code
_entity_poly.pdbx_strand_id
1 'polypeptide(L)'
;DNINFLISQGLSRLFLPPYAYALDIWRWSVYNGSIQPFEYNKCYWDLVCQYQGMKPPKPRNEKYFDVGTKLHVAFDLSYIKYFLAHVFQFQIFDVLCQEAGHRGPLHLCDLYGSAAAGNKLKILLGLGSSKPWEDILEEFAGVRTFSAKSCLRYFQPLQNYLEELVKQGQLNVGWTCNNKSTSIRGDFFYF
;
A
#
# COMPACT_ATOMS: atom_id res chain seq x y z
N ASP A 1 -15.39 -16.71 -12.64
CA ASP A 1 -14.52 -16.37 -11.50
C ASP A 1 -13.19 -15.78 -11.96
N ASN A 2 -12.85 -14.57 -11.49
CA ASN A 2 -11.60 -13.86 -11.80
C ASN A 2 -10.57 -13.95 -10.67
N ILE A 3 -10.68 -14.96 -9.82
CA ILE A 3 -9.85 -15.08 -8.60
C ILE A 3 -8.37 -15.20 -8.95
N ASN A 4 -8.00 -16.00 -9.96
CA ASN A 4 -6.60 -16.12 -10.38
C ASN A 4 -6.00 -14.77 -10.83
N PHE A 5 -6.79 -13.97 -11.57
CA PHE A 5 -6.38 -12.63 -11.96
C PHE A 5 -6.20 -11.74 -10.72
N LEU A 6 -7.16 -11.74 -9.81
CA LEU A 6 -7.07 -10.94 -8.59
C LEU A 6 -5.94 -11.37 -7.67
N ILE A 7 -5.63 -12.66 -7.55
CA ILE A 7 -4.45 -13.16 -6.81
C ILE A 7 -3.18 -12.59 -7.44
N SER A 8 -3.05 -12.66 -8.77
CA SER A 8 -1.90 -12.09 -9.47
C SER A 8 -1.77 -10.58 -9.25
N GLN A 9 -2.90 -9.85 -9.28
CA GLN A 9 -2.91 -8.42 -8.95
C GLN A 9 -2.55 -8.19 -7.48
N GLY A 10 -3.09 -8.98 -6.56
CA GLY A 10 -2.82 -8.90 -5.12
C GLY A 10 -1.34 -9.07 -4.79
N LEU A 11 -0.70 -10.10 -5.37
CA LEU A 11 0.75 -10.32 -5.27
C LEU A 11 1.57 -9.13 -5.78
N SER A 12 1.14 -8.51 -6.88
CA SER A 12 1.86 -7.36 -7.45
C SER A 12 1.63 -6.05 -6.70
N ARG A 13 0.51 -5.91 -5.98
CA ARG A 13 0.00 -4.61 -5.52
C ARG A 13 0.00 -4.53 -3.99
N LEU A 14 -0.55 -5.51 -3.29
CA LEU A 14 -0.87 -5.40 -1.86
C LEU A 14 0.35 -5.54 -0.92
N PHE A 15 1.47 -6.07 -1.40
CA PHE A 15 2.69 -6.23 -0.58
C PHE A 15 3.54 -4.97 -0.47
N LEU A 16 3.35 -3.99 -1.37
CA LEU A 16 4.12 -2.76 -1.37
C LEU A 16 3.70 -1.77 -0.26
N PRO A 17 2.41 -1.49 -0.02
CA PRO A 17 1.98 -0.55 1.03
C PRO A 17 2.58 -0.81 2.43
N PRO A 18 2.55 -2.03 3.00
CA PRO A 18 3.14 -2.24 4.33
C PRO A 18 4.64 -1.98 4.38
N TYR A 19 5.37 -2.41 3.34
CA TYR A 19 6.80 -2.13 3.23
C TYR A 19 7.06 -0.62 3.16
N ALA A 20 6.30 0.07 2.30
CA ALA A 20 6.51 1.49 2.05
C ALA A 20 6.24 2.34 3.30
N TYR A 21 5.20 1.97 4.05
CA TYR A 21 4.85 2.58 5.32
C TYR A 21 5.92 2.31 6.39
N ALA A 22 6.32 1.04 6.56
CA ALA A 22 7.36 0.66 7.52
C ALA A 22 8.70 1.37 7.27
N LEU A 23 9.09 1.54 6.01
CA LEU A 23 10.36 2.14 5.63
C LEU A 23 10.45 3.62 6.00
N ASP A 24 9.42 4.42 5.68
CA ASP A 24 9.44 5.84 6.04
C ASP A 24 9.13 6.07 7.53
N ILE A 25 8.38 5.18 8.21
CA ILE A 25 8.33 5.17 9.69
C ILE A 25 9.74 5.02 10.27
N TRP A 26 10.49 4.01 9.81
CA TRP A 26 11.86 3.80 10.28
C TRP A 26 12.71 5.06 10.08
N ARG A 27 12.65 5.69 8.90
CA ARG A 27 13.40 6.92 8.60
C ARG A 27 12.98 8.10 9.47
N TRP A 28 11.68 8.34 9.63
CA TRP A 28 11.19 9.43 10.48
C TRP A 28 11.59 9.22 11.94
N SER A 29 11.58 7.98 12.43
CA SER A 29 12.06 7.64 13.76
C SER A 29 13.57 7.79 13.92
N VAL A 30 14.36 7.61 12.86
CA VAL A 30 15.79 7.96 12.86
C VAL A 30 15.96 9.48 12.88
N TYR A 31 15.26 10.22 12.00
CA TYR A 31 15.40 11.68 11.90
C TYR A 31 14.96 12.42 13.16
N ASN A 32 13.94 11.91 13.86
CA ASN A 32 13.47 12.49 15.12
C ASN A 32 14.24 11.99 16.37
N GLY A 33 15.23 11.10 16.19
CA GLY A 33 16.07 10.57 17.27
C GLY A 33 15.44 9.46 18.11
N SER A 34 14.24 8.97 17.78
CA SER A 34 13.61 7.83 18.48
C SER A 34 14.35 6.51 18.25
N ILE A 35 15.01 6.36 17.11
CA ILE A 35 15.90 5.23 16.80
C ILE A 35 17.33 5.76 16.77
N GLN A 36 18.18 5.20 17.62
CA GLN A 36 19.61 5.54 17.68
C GLN A 36 20.45 4.64 16.75
N PRO A 37 21.65 5.06 16.32
CA PRO A 37 22.51 4.30 15.41
C PRO A 37 22.78 2.85 15.84
N PHE A 38 22.87 2.58 17.14
CA PHE A 38 23.11 1.25 17.69
C PHE A 38 21.86 0.35 17.71
N GLU A 39 20.72 0.81 17.17
CA GLU A 39 19.48 0.02 17.04
C GLU A 39 18.92 0.04 15.62
N TYR A 40 19.65 0.60 14.65
CA TYR A 40 19.17 0.78 13.28
C TYR A 40 18.65 -0.52 12.67
N ASN A 41 19.43 -1.59 12.79
CA ASN A 41 19.12 -2.83 12.10
C ASN A 41 18.01 -3.59 12.81
N LYS A 42 18.07 -3.66 14.15
CA LYS A 42 17.02 -4.26 14.97
C LYS A 42 15.68 -3.57 14.74
N CYS A 43 15.62 -2.24 14.87
CA CYS A 43 14.35 -1.52 14.70
C CYS A 43 13.82 -1.61 13.27
N TYR A 44 14.69 -1.67 12.25
CA TYR A 44 14.26 -1.97 10.88
C TYR A 44 13.59 -3.33 10.77
N TRP A 45 14.22 -4.40 11.27
CA TRP A 45 13.64 -5.74 11.21
C TRP A 45 12.40 -5.92 12.10
N ASP A 46 12.32 -5.19 13.23
CA ASP A 46 11.13 -5.15 14.06
C ASP A 46 9.94 -4.55 13.28
N LEU A 47 10.15 -3.45 12.54
CA LEU A 47 9.12 -2.84 11.68
C LEU A 47 8.76 -3.71 10.47
N VAL A 48 9.75 -4.33 9.82
CA VAL A 48 9.50 -5.29 8.72
C VAL A 48 8.66 -6.47 9.22
N CYS A 49 8.98 -7.01 10.39
CA CYS A 49 8.18 -8.06 10.99
C CYS A 49 6.77 -7.55 11.33
N GLN A 50 6.65 -6.40 11.99
CA GLN A 50 5.38 -5.82 12.41
C GLN A 50 4.41 -5.62 11.23
N TYR A 51 4.88 -5.03 10.13
CA TYR A 51 4.00 -4.64 9.02
C TYR A 51 3.93 -5.69 7.90
N GLN A 52 4.94 -6.55 7.72
CA GLN A 52 4.96 -7.52 6.62
C GLN A 52 5.01 -8.99 7.03
N GLY A 53 5.24 -9.28 8.32
CA GLY A 53 5.38 -10.67 8.78
C GLY A 53 6.63 -11.37 8.29
N MET A 54 7.64 -10.61 7.89
CA MET A 54 8.90 -11.14 7.40
C MET A 54 10.00 -11.04 8.45
N LYS A 55 10.95 -11.96 8.38
CA LYS A 55 12.16 -11.98 9.22
C LYS A 55 13.39 -12.26 8.36
N PRO A 56 14.58 -11.86 8.80
CA PRO A 56 15.78 -12.18 8.04
C PRO A 56 16.01 -13.71 8.03
N PRO A 57 16.48 -14.29 6.92
CA PRO A 57 16.71 -15.73 6.81
C PRO A 57 17.92 -16.20 7.64
N LYS A 58 18.79 -15.28 8.06
CA LYS A 58 19.94 -15.53 8.95
C LYS A 58 19.93 -14.49 10.08
N PRO A 59 20.48 -14.82 11.26
CA PRO A 59 20.62 -13.86 12.35
C PRO A 59 21.32 -12.57 11.88
N ARG A 60 20.74 -11.43 12.24
CA ARG A 60 21.29 -10.09 11.99
C ARG A 60 21.58 -9.42 13.32
N ASN A 61 22.57 -8.55 13.33
CA ASN A 61 22.94 -7.70 14.45
C ASN A 61 23.28 -6.29 13.91
N GLU A 62 23.73 -5.41 14.81
CA GLU A 62 24.03 -4.00 14.50
C GLU A 62 25.38 -3.79 13.79
N LYS A 63 26.13 -4.86 13.49
CA LYS A 63 27.26 -4.77 12.54
C LYS A 63 26.77 -4.62 11.10
N TYR A 64 25.48 -4.81 10.86
CA TYR A 64 24.85 -4.70 9.56
C TYR A 64 23.93 -3.49 9.49
N PHE A 65 23.69 -3.02 8.28
CA PHE A 65 22.76 -1.93 7.98
C PHE A 65 21.88 -2.33 6.80
N ASP A 66 20.96 -3.27 7.01
CA ASP A 66 20.21 -3.94 5.94
C ASP A 66 19.32 -2.97 5.18
N VAL A 67 18.68 -2.05 5.90
CA VAL A 67 17.86 -0.98 5.32
C VAL A 67 18.66 -0.10 4.35
N GLY A 68 19.97 0.07 4.57
CA GLY A 68 20.87 0.81 3.67
C GLY A 68 21.08 0.14 2.30
N THR A 69 20.74 -1.13 2.14
CA THR A 69 20.79 -1.81 0.84
C THR A 69 19.63 -1.38 -0.08
N LYS A 70 18.63 -0.67 0.46
CA LYS A 70 17.56 -0.08 -0.33
C LYS A 70 18.02 1.24 -0.93
N LEU A 71 17.97 1.35 -2.26
CA LEU A 71 18.32 2.55 -3.03
C LEU A 71 17.76 3.84 -2.40
N HIS A 72 16.47 3.86 -2.06
CA HIS A 72 15.81 5.04 -1.51
C HIS A 72 16.35 5.50 -0.16
N VAL A 73 16.92 4.58 0.63
CA VAL A 73 17.58 4.93 1.89
C VAL A 73 18.98 5.44 1.61
N ALA A 74 19.74 4.76 0.74
CA ALA A 74 21.09 5.15 0.38
C ALA A 74 21.17 6.53 -0.30
N PHE A 75 20.14 6.91 -1.05
CA PHE A 75 20.05 8.18 -1.79
C PHE A 75 19.08 9.20 -1.16
N ASP A 76 18.62 8.97 0.08
CA ASP A 76 17.71 9.85 0.82
C ASP A 76 16.41 10.24 0.08
N LEU A 77 15.85 9.31 -0.69
CA LEU A 77 14.62 9.53 -1.45
C LEU A 77 13.40 9.12 -0.61
N SER A 78 12.50 10.06 -0.28
CA SER A 78 11.24 9.75 0.43
C SER A 78 10.46 8.59 -0.22
N TYR A 79 9.95 7.67 0.61
CA TYR A 79 9.29 6.46 0.16
C TYR A 79 7.77 6.46 0.39
N ILE A 80 7.25 7.31 1.29
CA ILE A 80 5.81 7.41 1.59
C ILE A 80 4.97 7.73 0.36
N LYS A 81 5.56 8.42 -0.63
CA LYS A 81 4.91 8.70 -1.92
C LYS A 81 4.44 7.43 -2.64
N TYR A 82 5.12 6.28 -2.46
CA TYR A 82 4.69 5.01 -3.05
C TYR A 82 3.47 4.43 -2.35
N PHE A 83 3.36 4.58 -1.03
CA PHE A 83 2.16 4.22 -0.27
C PHE A 83 0.95 5.06 -0.71
N LEU A 84 1.14 6.39 -0.78
CA LEU A 84 0.08 7.31 -1.21
C LEU A 84 -0.32 7.05 -2.67
N ALA A 85 0.65 6.93 -3.57
CA ALA A 85 0.40 6.64 -4.98
C ALA A 85 -0.38 5.32 -5.16
N HIS A 86 -0.09 4.30 -4.34
CA HIS A 86 -0.80 3.03 -4.41
C HIS A 86 -2.30 3.19 -4.19
N VAL A 87 -2.70 3.92 -3.15
CA VAL A 87 -4.11 4.11 -2.83
C VAL A 87 -4.76 5.11 -3.78
N PHE A 88 -4.09 6.22 -4.11
CA PHE A 88 -4.58 7.16 -5.11
C PHE A 88 -4.80 6.53 -6.47
N GLN A 89 -3.96 5.56 -6.86
CA GLN A 89 -4.14 4.82 -8.12
C GLN A 89 -5.54 4.20 -8.20
N PHE A 90 -6.02 3.53 -7.15
CA PHE A 90 -7.36 2.94 -7.15
C PHE A 90 -8.47 3.99 -7.09
N GLN A 91 -8.29 5.05 -6.30
CA GLN A 91 -9.27 6.13 -6.19
C GLN A 91 -9.43 6.88 -7.52
N ILE A 92 -8.33 7.16 -8.22
CA ILE A 92 -8.34 7.78 -9.54
C ILE A 92 -8.95 6.82 -10.57
N PHE A 93 -8.53 5.56 -10.56
CA PHE A 93 -9.05 4.55 -11.48
C PHE A 93 -10.57 4.39 -11.35
N ASP A 94 -11.09 4.35 -10.13
CA ASP A 94 -12.52 4.30 -9.84
C ASP A 94 -13.30 5.46 -10.48
N VAL A 95 -12.85 6.69 -10.24
CA VAL A 95 -13.47 7.89 -10.83
C VAL A 95 -13.44 7.84 -12.36
N LEU A 96 -12.32 7.42 -12.95
CA LEU A 96 -12.20 7.30 -14.41
C LEU A 96 -13.11 6.20 -14.98
N CYS A 97 -13.28 5.09 -14.26
CA CYS A 97 -14.20 4.02 -14.65
C CYS A 97 -15.66 4.49 -14.64
N GLN A 98 -16.04 5.27 -13.65
CA GLN A 98 -17.37 5.89 -13.60
C GLN A 98 -17.56 6.87 -14.77
N GLU A 99 -16.54 7.68 -15.07
CA GLU A 99 -16.56 8.61 -16.22
C GLU A 99 -16.63 7.88 -17.57
N ALA A 100 -16.02 6.69 -17.67
CA ALA A 100 -16.12 5.81 -18.84
C ALA A 100 -17.47 5.08 -18.95
N GLY A 101 -18.39 5.26 -17.99
CA GLY A 101 -19.70 4.62 -17.97
C GLY A 101 -19.69 3.17 -17.47
N HIS A 102 -18.59 2.69 -16.88
CA HIS A 102 -18.52 1.34 -16.32
C HIS A 102 -19.40 1.22 -15.07
N ARG A 103 -20.22 0.17 -15.01
CA ARG A 103 -21.14 -0.11 -13.87
C ARG A 103 -20.84 -1.43 -13.15
N GLY A 104 -19.91 -2.23 -13.65
CA GLY A 104 -19.57 -3.54 -13.11
C GLY A 104 -18.54 -3.50 -11.98
N PRO A 105 -18.03 -4.67 -11.57
CA PRO A 105 -16.91 -4.76 -10.63
C PRO A 105 -15.72 -3.94 -11.09
N LEU A 106 -15.08 -3.21 -10.17
CA LEU A 106 -14.01 -2.26 -10.53
C LEU A 106 -12.82 -2.95 -11.21
N HIS A 107 -12.47 -4.17 -10.80
CA HIS A 107 -11.37 -4.94 -11.38
C HIS A 107 -11.62 -5.42 -12.83
N LEU A 108 -12.84 -5.23 -13.36
CA LEU A 108 -13.19 -5.52 -14.76
C LEU A 108 -13.25 -4.26 -15.63
N CYS A 109 -13.08 -3.08 -15.06
CA CYS A 109 -13.09 -1.85 -15.83
C CYS A 109 -11.90 -1.81 -16.78
N ASP A 110 -12.16 -1.44 -18.02
CA ASP A 110 -11.16 -1.09 -19.02
C ASP A 110 -11.44 0.34 -19.51
N LEU A 111 -10.42 1.19 -19.47
CA LEU A 111 -10.52 2.59 -19.90
C LEU A 111 -10.17 2.76 -21.38
N TYR A 112 -9.74 1.69 -22.06
CA TYR A 112 -9.37 1.74 -23.47
C TYR A 112 -10.51 2.27 -24.34
N GLY A 113 -10.19 3.26 -25.19
CA GLY A 113 -11.17 3.91 -26.07
C GLY A 113 -12.06 4.97 -25.41
N SER A 114 -11.98 5.18 -24.09
CA SER A 114 -12.79 6.20 -23.41
C SER A 114 -12.19 7.60 -23.50
N ALA A 115 -12.68 8.39 -24.45
CA ALA A 115 -12.32 9.80 -24.58
C ALA A 115 -12.75 10.62 -23.35
N ALA A 116 -13.87 10.28 -22.73
CA ALA A 116 -14.38 10.96 -21.53
C ALA A 116 -13.39 10.80 -20.34
N ALA A 117 -12.98 9.56 -20.05
CA ALA A 117 -11.98 9.29 -19.02
C ALA A 117 -10.63 9.96 -19.33
N GLY A 118 -10.18 9.90 -20.60
CA GLY A 118 -8.95 10.55 -21.04
C GLY A 118 -8.97 12.06 -20.84
N ASN A 119 -10.08 12.73 -21.18
CA ASN A 119 -10.24 14.17 -20.98
C ASN A 119 -10.22 14.54 -19.50
N LYS A 120 -10.91 13.77 -18.65
CA LYS A 120 -10.91 13.99 -17.20
C LYS A 120 -9.51 13.80 -16.59
N LEU A 121 -8.79 12.76 -17.01
CA LEU A 121 -7.41 12.53 -16.57
C LEU A 121 -6.47 13.64 -17.05
N LYS A 122 -6.64 14.15 -18.28
CA LYS A 122 -5.85 15.26 -18.82
C LYS A 122 -6.00 16.53 -17.98
N ILE A 123 -7.22 16.85 -17.54
CA ILE A 123 -7.48 17.99 -16.66
C ILE A 123 -6.72 17.82 -15.34
N LEU A 124 -6.86 16.64 -14.70
CA LEU A 124 -6.14 16.32 -13.46
C LEU A 124 -4.63 16.53 -13.60
N LEU A 125 -4.02 15.97 -14.65
CA LEU A 125 -2.57 16.06 -14.87
C LEU A 125 -2.10 17.48 -15.25
N GLY A 126 -2.95 18.24 -15.95
CA GLY A 126 -2.64 19.60 -16.39
C GLY A 126 -2.55 20.63 -15.25
N LEU A 127 -3.12 20.33 -14.09
CA LEU A 127 -3.08 21.21 -12.92
C LEU A 127 -1.70 21.24 -12.25
N GLY A 128 -0.90 20.17 -12.37
CA GLY A 128 0.41 20.07 -11.72
C GLY A 128 0.35 20.41 -10.22
N SER A 129 1.23 21.30 -9.77
CA SER A 129 1.25 21.80 -8.39
C SER A 129 0.64 23.20 -8.23
N SER A 130 -0.29 23.58 -9.11
CA SER A 130 -0.90 24.93 -9.10
C SER A 130 -1.88 25.17 -7.96
N LYS A 131 -2.42 24.09 -7.36
CA LYS A 131 -3.37 24.12 -6.25
C LYS A 131 -2.97 23.07 -5.20
N PRO A 132 -3.43 23.21 -3.94
CA PRO A 132 -3.40 22.11 -2.96
C PRO A 132 -4.02 20.83 -3.54
N TRP A 133 -3.42 19.68 -3.21
CA TRP A 133 -3.85 18.41 -3.80
C TRP A 133 -5.28 18.03 -3.38
N GLU A 134 -5.74 18.50 -2.22
CA GLU A 134 -7.09 18.32 -1.71
C GLU A 134 -8.13 19.01 -2.60
N ASP A 135 -7.83 20.23 -3.06
CA ASP A 135 -8.70 21.00 -3.97
C ASP A 135 -8.75 20.33 -5.34
N ILE A 136 -7.59 19.89 -5.85
CA ILE A 136 -7.49 19.14 -7.11
C ILE A 136 -8.32 17.86 -7.03
N LEU A 137 -8.24 17.14 -5.90
CA LEU A 137 -8.98 15.90 -5.70
C LEU A 137 -10.49 16.14 -5.57
N GLU A 138 -10.90 17.25 -4.96
CA GLU A 138 -12.31 17.62 -4.88
C GLU A 138 -12.88 17.94 -6.27
N GLU A 139 -12.17 18.72 -7.08
CA GLU A 139 -12.54 19.00 -8.46
C GLU A 139 -12.61 17.72 -9.32
N PHE A 140 -11.71 16.77 -9.06
CA PHE A 140 -11.62 15.54 -9.84
C PHE A 140 -12.62 14.45 -9.42
N ALA A 141 -12.72 14.19 -8.11
CA ALA A 141 -13.41 13.05 -7.50
C ALA A 141 -14.56 13.43 -6.57
N GLY A 142 -14.79 14.73 -6.32
CA GLY A 142 -15.81 15.20 -5.38
C GLY A 142 -15.47 14.94 -3.90
N VAL A 143 -14.21 14.62 -3.60
CA VAL A 143 -13.75 14.33 -2.23
C VAL A 143 -12.42 15.02 -1.98
N ARG A 144 -12.21 15.50 -0.75
CA ARG A 144 -10.97 16.16 -0.32
C ARG A 144 -9.98 15.23 0.39
N THR A 145 -10.39 13.98 0.63
CA THR A 145 -9.64 13.04 1.46
C THR A 145 -9.12 11.86 0.65
N PHE A 146 -7.91 11.46 0.99
CA PHE A 146 -7.35 10.16 0.63
C PHE A 146 -8.20 9.01 1.20
N SER A 147 -8.47 7.97 0.41
CA SER A 147 -9.34 6.86 0.81
C SER A 147 -8.95 5.52 0.19
N ALA A 148 -8.85 4.47 1.01
CA ALA A 148 -8.60 3.11 0.55
C ALA A 148 -9.85 2.41 -0.03
N LYS A 149 -11.04 3.02 0.05
CA LYS A 149 -12.32 2.38 -0.32
C LYS A 149 -12.33 1.79 -1.74
N SER A 150 -11.74 2.48 -2.71
CA SER A 150 -11.67 1.99 -4.09
C SER A 150 -10.74 0.79 -4.24
N CYS A 151 -9.64 0.73 -3.47
CA CYS A 151 -8.76 -0.43 -3.41
C CYS A 151 -9.47 -1.64 -2.81
N LEU A 152 -10.16 -1.45 -1.68
CA LEU A 152 -10.99 -2.48 -1.04
C LEU A 152 -12.00 -3.06 -2.03
N ARG A 153 -12.75 -2.18 -2.69
CA ARG A 153 -13.78 -2.58 -3.66
C ARG A 153 -13.19 -3.28 -4.88
N TYR A 154 -11.96 -2.92 -5.31
CA TYR A 154 -11.26 -3.62 -6.38
C TYR A 154 -10.99 -5.08 -6.01
N PHE A 155 -10.48 -5.32 -4.79
CA PHE A 155 -10.08 -6.64 -4.32
C PHE A 155 -11.16 -7.42 -3.55
N GLN A 156 -12.36 -6.86 -3.35
CA GLN A 156 -13.44 -7.50 -2.59
C GLN A 156 -13.69 -8.98 -2.94
N PRO A 157 -13.73 -9.40 -4.23
CA PRO A 157 -13.95 -10.82 -4.53
C PRO A 157 -12.80 -11.71 -4.05
N LEU A 158 -11.55 -11.21 -4.11
CA LEU A 158 -10.40 -11.93 -3.58
C LEU A 158 -10.44 -11.99 -2.06
N GLN A 159 -10.78 -10.88 -1.40
CA GLN A 159 -10.93 -10.84 0.04
C GLN A 159 -11.96 -11.88 0.50
N ASN A 160 -13.15 -11.88 -0.09
CA ASN A 160 -14.20 -12.86 0.25
C ASN A 160 -13.70 -14.30 0.05
N TYR A 161 -12.98 -14.57 -1.03
CA TYR A 161 -12.39 -15.88 -1.29
C TYR A 161 -11.38 -16.28 -0.21
N LEU A 162 -10.45 -15.39 0.15
CA LEU A 162 -9.45 -15.66 1.19
C LEU A 162 -10.09 -15.85 2.57
N GLU A 163 -11.12 -15.06 2.91
CA GLU A 163 -11.87 -15.20 4.16
C GLU A 163 -12.57 -16.56 4.26
N GLU A 164 -13.10 -17.10 3.16
CA GLU A 164 -13.65 -18.46 3.16
C GLU A 164 -12.58 -19.53 3.39
N LEU A 165 -11.39 -19.39 2.79
CA LEU A 165 -10.28 -20.31 3.06
C LEU A 165 -9.84 -20.27 4.54
N VAL A 166 -9.87 -19.08 5.16
CA VAL A 166 -9.59 -18.91 6.60
C VAL A 166 -10.67 -19.60 7.44
N LYS A 167 -11.96 -19.42 7.13
CA LYS A 167 -13.07 -20.10 7.84
C LYS A 167 -12.99 -21.62 7.73
N GLN A 168 -12.51 -22.12 6.58
CA GLN A 168 -12.30 -23.55 6.35
C GLN A 168 -11.02 -24.10 7.02
N GLY A 169 -10.24 -23.26 7.70
CA GLY A 169 -8.99 -23.67 8.36
C GLY A 169 -7.85 -23.97 7.38
N GLN A 170 -7.97 -23.54 6.12
CA GLN A 170 -6.95 -23.76 5.09
C GLN A 170 -5.84 -22.69 5.11
N LEU A 171 -6.10 -21.54 5.74
CA LEU A 171 -5.14 -20.46 5.91
C LEU A 171 -5.08 -19.99 7.36
N ASN A 172 -3.85 -19.84 7.87
CA ASN A 172 -3.59 -19.20 9.15
C ASN A 172 -3.28 -17.72 8.91
N VAL A 173 -3.85 -16.83 9.74
CA VAL A 173 -3.65 -15.38 9.61
C VAL A 173 -2.87 -14.82 10.79
N GLY A 174 -1.96 -13.90 10.48
CA GLY A 174 -1.08 -13.25 11.44
C GLY A 174 0.23 -14.00 11.66
N TRP A 175 1.10 -13.38 12.46
CA TRP A 175 2.44 -13.87 12.79
C TRP A 175 2.89 -13.31 14.13
N THR A 176 3.91 -13.92 14.73
CA THR A 176 4.54 -13.44 15.96
C THR A 176 5.95 -12.93 15.67
N CYS A 177 6.26 -11.73 16.14
CA CYS A 177 7.61 -11.18 16.10
C CYS A 177 8.35 -11.51 17.41
N ASN A 178 9.55 -12.09 17.32
CA ASN A 178 10.27 -12.64 18.48
C ASN A 178 10.78 -11.58 19.48
N ASN A 179 10.60 -10.28 19.21
CA ASN A 179 11.00 -9.20 20.12
C ASN A 179 9.79 -8.35 20.50
N LYS A 180 9.34 -8.57 21.74
CA LYS A 180 8.20 -7.94 22.44
C LYS A 180 6.81 -8.45 22.03
N SER A 181 6.12 -8.90 23.07
CA SER A 181 4.73 -9.30 23.16
C SER A 181 3.77 -8.15 22.84
N THR A 182 3.74 -7.71 21.60
CA THR A 182 2.55 -7.08 21.03
C THR A 182 1.89 -8.13 20.16
N SER A 183 0.91 -8.84 20.73
CA SER A 183 -0.11 -9.48 19.89
C SER A 183 -0.87 -8.35 19.20
N ILE A 184 -0.32 -7.87 18.09
CA ILE A 184 -1.13 -7.11 17.16
C ILE A 184 -2.01 -8.19 16.54
N ARG A 185 -3.29 -8.24 16.95
CA ARG A 185 -4.33 -8.84 16.11
C ARG A 185 -4.08 -8.28 14.72
N GLY A 186 -3.94 -9.15 13.73
CA GLY A 186 -3.59 -8.80 12.36
C GLY A 186 -4.66 -7.96 11.64
N ASP A 187 -5.14 -6.90 12.27
CA ASP A 187 -6.09 -5.94 11.73
C ASP A 187 -5.41 -5.03 10.69
N PHE A 188 -4.11 -5.20 10.46
CA PHE A 188 -3.38 -4.43 9.44
C PHE A 188 -3.50 -5.00 8.02
N PHE A 189 -4.08 -6.21 7.84
CA PHE A 189 -4.37 -6.78 6.51
C PHE A 189 -5.66 -7.60 6.43
N TYR A 190 -6.63 -7.35 7.31
CA TYR A 190 -8.02 -7.45 6.90
C TYR A 190 -8.41 -6.05 6.44
N PHE A 191 -8.30 -5.86 5.13
CA PHE A 191 -8.76 -4.65 4.47
C PHE A 191 -10.28 -4.54 4.58
#